data_AF-A0A942RME5-F1
#
_entry.id   AF-A0A942RME5-F1
#
_cell.length_a   1.000
_cell.length_b   1.000
_cell.length_c   1.000
_cell.angle_alpha   90.00
_cell.angle_beta   90.00
_cell.angle_gamma   90.00
#
_symmetry.space_group_name_H-M   'P 1'
#
loop_
_entity.id
_entity.type
_entity.pdbx_description
1 polymer ?
#
loop_
_entity_poly.entity_id
_entity_poly.type
_entity_poly.pdbx_seq_one_letter_code
_entity_poly.pdbx_strand_id
1 'polypeptide(L)'
;VVSKLYMFLFITIFGISSAMQPIAAYNIGAGNFIRLKTLMKKTIVYSLILTSVLWAVMMIFAPYLIGIFIEDSTIIKEATKAFRIMISLFPVISVYYVSIFYFQARGKAKSSIMIAVLRQMVLMIPISILLVKGFGMGATGVWLSYPISDILSSLASYMLIRNEDAELNIAIAKEKKETALKGLAIS
;
A
#
# COMPACT_ATOMS: atom_id res chain seq x y z
N VAL A 1 18.13 -7.88 12.31
CA VAL A 1 17.08 -7.61 13.32
C VAL A 1 16.03 -6.64 12.79
N VAL A 2 16.43 -5.43 12.37
CA VAL A 2 15.52 -4.41 11.79
C VAL A 2 14.58 -4.96 10.72
N SER A 3 15.08 -5.72 9.73
CA SER A 3 14.25 -6.30 8.67
C SER A 3 13.18 -7.28 9.16
N LYS A 4 13.43 -7.98 10.28
CA LYS A 4 12.44 -8.91 10.87
C LYS A 4 11.27 -8.13 11.48
N LEU A 5 11.58 -7.12 12.30
CA LEU A 5 10.58 -6.21 12.87
C LEU A 5 9.82 -5.46 11.78
N TYR A 6 10.52 -5.04 10.72
CA TYR A 6 9.91 -4.43 9.56
C TYR A 6 8.88 -5.37 8.93
N MET A 7 9.24 -6.63 8.68
CA MET A 7 8.34 -7.63 8.07
C MET A 7 7.08 -7.90 8.89
N PHE A 8 7.13 -7.84 10.23
CA PHE A 8 5.94 -7.97 11.08
C PHE A 8 4.86 -6.94 10.76
N LEU A 9 5.26 -5.71 10.41
CA LEU A 9 4.32 -4.68 9.99
C LEU A 9 3.62 -5.07 8.68
N PHE A 10 4.36 -5.62 7.71
CA PHE A 10 3.82 -6.03 6.41
C PHE A 10 2.86 -7.20 6.51
N ILE A 11 3.06 -8.14 7.42
CA ILE A 11 2.15 -9.28 7.60
C ILE A 11 0.72 -8.80 7.85
N THR A 12 0.56 -7.74 8.66
CA THR A 12 -0.76 -7.15 8.93
C THR A 12 -1.41 -6.58 7.67
N ILE A 13 -0.63 -5.84 6.87
CA ILE A 13 -1.12 -5.27 5.61
C ILE A 13 -1.48 -6.35 4.61
N PHE A 14 -0.62 -7.35 4.47
CA PHE A 14 -0.85 -8.49 3.59
C PHE A 14 -2.08 -9.27 4.00
N GLY A 15 -2.31 -9.49 5.30
CA GLY A 15 -3.49 -10.17 5.80
C GLY A 15 -4.79 -9.44 5.44
N ILE A 16 -4.84 -8.12 5.62
CA ILE A 16 -6.03 -7.32 5.27
C ILE A 16 -6.24 -7.28 3.74
N SER A 17 -5.15 -7.10 2.99
CA SER A 17 -5.22 -6.98 1.53
C SER A 17 -5.59 -8.30 0.86
N SER A 18 -5.06 -9.43 1.35
CA SER A 18 -5.39 -10.76 0.84
C SER A 18 -6.81 -11.17 1.20
N ALA A 19 -7.32 -10.80 2.39
CA ALA A 19 -8.72 -11.05 2.77
C ALA A 19 -9.72 -10.25 1.91
N MET A 20 -9.36 -9.03 1.51
CA MET A 20 -10.17 -8.22 0.59
C MET A 20 -10.23 -8.82 -0.82
N GLN A 21 -9.14 -9.43 -1.30
CA GLN A 21 -8.97 -9.87 -2.69
C GLN A 21 -10.08 -10.82 -3.21
N PRO A 22 -10.48 -11.90 -2.51
CA PRO A 22 -11.56 -12.77 -2.97
C PRO A 22 -12.93 -12.08 -2.95
N ILE A 23 -13.18 -11.20 -1.97
CA ILE A 23 -14.43 -10.44 -1.89
C ILE A 23 -14.53 -9.47 -3.07
N ALA A 24 -13.41 -8.83 -3.45
CA ALA A 24 -13.35 -8.01 -4.65
C ALA A 24 -13.60 -8.84 -5.92
N ALA A 25 -12.92 -9.97 -6.08
CA ALA A 25 -13.10 -10.87 -7.23
C ALA A 25 -14.56 -11.34 -7.38
N TYR A 26 -15.22 -11.69 -6.27
CA TYR A 26 -16.65 -12.04 -6.27
C TYR A 26 -17.53 -10.89 -6.75
N ASN A 27 -17.36 -9.68 -6.21
CA ASN A 27 -18.17 -8.52 -6.63
C ASN A 27 -17.92 -8.13 -8.10
N ILE A 28 -16.69 -8.33 -8.60
CA ILE A 28 -16.35 -8.14 -10.01
C ILE A 28 -17.09 -9.18 -10.88
N GLY A 29 -17.05 -10.46 -10.51
CA GLY A 29 -17.75 -11.53 -11.22
C GLY A 29 -19.28 -11.37 -11.19
N ALA A 30 -19.82 -10.81 -10.11
CA ALA A 30 -21.24 -10.50 -9.96
C ALA A 30 -21.67 -9.16 -10.59
N GLY A 31 -20.76 -8.41 -11.21
CA GLY A 31 -21.03 -7.07 -11.78
C GLY A 31 -21.39 -6.00 -10.75
N ASN A 32 -21.22 -6.25 -9.46
CA ASN A 32 -21.62 -5.34 -8.39
C ASN A 32 -20.52 -4.31 -8.05
N PHE A 33 -20.29 -3.38 -8.99
CA PHE A 33 -19.24 -2.37 -8.87
C PHE A 33 -19.49 -1.35 -7.75
N ILE A 34 -20.74 -1.15 -7.32
CA ILE A 34 -21.06 -0.27 -6.17
C ILE A 34 -20.52 -0.88 -4.87
N ARG A 35 -20.76 -2.18 -4.67
CA ARG A 35 -20.19 -2.91 -3.52
C ARG A 35 -18.68 -3.01 -3.59
N LEU A 36 -18.12 -3.21 -4.79
CA LEU A 36 -16.66 -3.21 -5.00
C LEU A 36 -16.00 -1.90 -4.51
N LYS A 37 -16.54 -0.74 -4.91
CA LYS A 37 -16.04 0.56 -4.46
C LYS A 37 -16.14 0.76 -2.95
N THR A 38 -17.27 0.32 -2.38
CA THR A 38 -17.48 0.39 -0.92
C THR A 38 -16.49 -0.51 -0.18
N LEU A 39 -16.25 -1.72 -0.67
CA LEU A 39 -15.25 -2.64 -0.13
C LEU A 39 -13.85 -2.01 -0.16
N MET A 40 -13.46 -1.44 -1.30
CA MET A 40 -12.15 -0.80 -1.45
C MET A 40 -11.95 0.35 -0.46
N LYS A 41 -12.91 1.27 -0.38
CA LYS A 41 -12.86 2.39 0.56
C LYS A 41 -12.76 1.92 2.01
N LYS A 42 -13.58 0.93 2.40
CA LYS A 42 -13.56 0.36 3.75
C LYS A 42 -12.24 -0.33 4.05
N THR A 43 -11.71 -1.11 3.11
CA THR A 43 -10.43 -1.82 3.29
C THR A 43 -9.28 -0.85 3.48
N ILE A 44 -9.22 0.23 2.70
CA ILE A 44 -8.19 1.28 2.86
C ILE A 44 -8.30 1.96 4.23
N VAL A 45 -9.51 2.30 4.68
CA VAL A 45 -9.71 2.94 5.99
C VAL A 45 -9.33 1.99 7.13
N TYR A 46 -9.76 0.73 7.08
CA TYR A 46 -9.42 -0.24 8.12
C TYR A 46 -7.94 -0.59 8.14
N SER A 47 -7.30 -0.72 6.97
CA SER A 47 -5.85 -0.96 6.88
C SER A 47 -5.07 0.22 7.42
N LEU A 48 -5.45 1.46 7.11
CA LEU A 48 -4.83 2.66 7.68
C LEU A 48 -4.96 2.71 9.21
N ILE A 49 -6.14 2.43 9.76
CA ILE A 49 -6.35 2.43 11.22
C ILE A 49 -5.49 1.35 11.89
N LEU A 50 -5.59 0.10 11.42
CA LEU A 50 -4.88 -1.02 12.03
C LEU A 50 -3.36 -0.86 11.94
N THR A 51 -2.87 -0.43 10.78
CA THR A 51 -1.43 -0.17 10.60
C THR A 51 -0.94 1.02 11.39
N SER A 52 -1.76 2.06 11.57
CA SER A 52 -1.41 3.21 12.42
C SER A 52 -1.28 2.80 13.89
N VAL A 53 -2.20 1.97 14.39
CA VAL A 53 -2.11 1.44 15.77
C VAL A 53 -0.84 0.61 15.94
N LEU A 54 -0.60 -0.35 15.04
CA LEU A 54 0.59 -1.20 15.13
C LEU A 54 1.89 -0.40 14.96
N TRP A 55 1.91 0.56 14.03
CA TRP A 55 3.03 1.47 13.82
C TRP A 55 3.32 2.29 15.06
N ALA A 56 2.30 2.84 15.73
CA ALA A 56 2.50 3.63 16.95
C ALA A 56 3.14 2.80 18.06
N VAL A 57 2.66 1.56 18.26
CA VAL A 57 3.26 0.60 19.20
C VAL A 57 4.72 0.34 18.84
N MET A 58 5.01 0.03 17.58
CA MET A 58 6.38 -0.25 17.14
C MET A 58 7.31 0.96 17.21
N MET A 59 6.82 2.18 16.97
CA MET A 59 7.60 3.42 17.10
C MET A 59 7.99 3.70 18.55
N ILE A 60 7.04 3.55 19.47
CA ILE A 60 7.24 3.81 20.90
C ILE A 60 8.19 2.75 21.49
N PHE A 61 7.89 1.47 21.26
CA PHE A 61 8.62 0.35 21.85
C PHE A 61 9.83 -0.14 21.04
N ALA A 62 10.22 0.56 19.96
CA ALA A 62 11.33 0.19 19.10
C ALA A 62 12.63 -0.24 19.83
N PRO A 63 13.14 0.50 20.86
CA PRO A 63 14.37 0.10 21.55
C PRO A 63 14.22 -1.25 22.26
N TYR A 64 13.08 -1.48 22.92
CA TYR A 64 12.80 -2.72 23.63
C TYR A 64 12.66 -3.89 22.66
N LEU A 65 11.91 -3.71 21.57
CA LEU A 65 11.72 -4.74 20.54
C LEU A 65 13.04 -5.16 19.89
N ILE A 66 13.95 -4.21 19.66
CA ILE A 66 15.28 -4.48 19.12
C ILE A 66 16.17 -5.15 20.17
N GLY A 67 16.09 -4.72 21.43
CA GLY A 67 16.83 -5.28 22.57
C GLY A 67 16.53 -6.75 22.86
N ILE A 68 15.41 -7.30 22.37
CA ILE A 68 15.12 -8.74 22.44
C ILE A 68 16.11 -9.56 21.59
N PHE A 69 16.67 -8.98 20.53
CA PHE A 69 17.55 -9.68 19.59
C PHE A 69 19.03 -9.30 19.69
N ILE A 70 19.34 -8.20 20.36
CA ILE A 70 20.70 -7.63 20.43
C ILE A 70 20.90 -7.11 21.85
N GLU A 71 22.06 -7.40 22.46
CA GLU A 71 22.40 -6.95 23.81
C GLU A 71 23.28 -5.69 23.82
N ASP A 72 24.06 -5.44 22.75
CA ASP A 72 24.94 -4.27 22.64
C ASP A 72 24.12 -2.96 22.53
N SER A 73 24.27 -2.10 23.53
CA SER A 73 23.56 -0.81 23.63
C SER A 73 23.83 0.16 22.47
N THR A 74 25.05 0.13 21.91
CA THR A 74 25.44 0.97 20.78
C THR A 74 24.72 0.53 19.51
N ILE A 75 24.68 -0.78 19.28
CA ILE A 75 23.98 -1.37 18.13
C ILE A 75 22.47 -1.17 18.26
N ILE A 76 21.89 -1.32 19.47
CA ILE A 76 20.47 -1.06 19.72
C ILE A 76 20.10 0.38 19.35
N LYS A 77 20.93 1.36 19.73
CA LYS A 77 20.67 2.78 19.44
C LYS A 77 20.62 3.07 17.94
N GLU A 78 21.62 2.60 17.19
CA GLU A 78 21.67 2.80 15.74
C GLU A 78 20.57 2.03 15.01
N ALA A 79 20.29 0.78 15.40
CA ALA A 79 19.20 -0.01 14.83
C ALA A 79 17.82 0.62 15.11
N THR A 80 17.62 1.18 16.31
CA THR A 80 16.39 1.90 16.68
C THR A 80 16.18 3.12 15.80
N LYS A 81 17.23 3.92 15.61
CA LYS A 81 17.20 5.11 14.75
C LYS A 81 16.85 4.72 13.31
N ALA A 82 17.55 3.73 12.75
CA ALA A 82 17.28 3.23 11.41
C ALA A 82 15.83 2.73 11.26
N PHE A 83 15.36 1.91 12.22
CA PHE A 83 14.01 1.35 12.20
C PHE A 83 12.94 2.45 12.22
N ARG A 84 13.04 3.43 13.13
CA ARG A 84 12.10 4.55 13.22
C ARG A 84 12.04 5.39 11.94
N ILE A 85 13.18 5.60 11.29
CA ILE A 85 13.22 6.31 10.00
C ILE A 85 12.49 5.50 8.93
N MET A 86 12.82 4.21 8.81
CA MET A 86 12.23 3.32 7.79
C MET A 86 10.71 3.23 7.91
N ILE A 87 10.17 3.17 9.13
CA ILE A 87 8.72 3.01 9.35
C ILE A 87 7.98 4.34 9.51
N SER A 88 8.66 5.49 9.42
CA SER A 88 8.08 6.81 9.76
C SER A 88 6.75 7.14 9.07
N LEU A 89 6.56 6.65 7.83
CA LEU A 89 5.32 6.81 7.06
C LEU A 89 4.63 5.48 6.75
N PHE A 90 4.90 4.45 7.56
CA PHE A 90 4.42 3.09 7.30
C PHE A 90 2.91 3.01 7.07
N PRO A 91 2.02 3.65 7.84
CA PRO A 91 0.58 3.50 7.62
C PRO A 91 0.13 3.86 6.20
N VAL A 92 0.77 4.87 5.58
CA VAL A 92 0.44 5.37 4.23
C VAL A 92 0.60 4.27 3.17
N ILE A 93 1.55 3.34 3.36
CA ILE A 93 1.82 2.22 2.46
C ILE A 93 0.61 1.28 2.26
N SER A 94 -0.36 1.34 3.18
CA SER A 94 -1.59 0.54 3.11
C SER A 94 -2.35 0.79 1.82
N VAL A 95 -2.35 2.03 1.31
CA VAL A 95 -3.00 2.37 0.04
C VAL A 95 -2.34 1.62 -1.11
N TYR A 96 -1.00 1.63 -1.16
CA TYR A 96 -0.23 0.93 -2.18
C TYR A 96 -0.52 -0.58 -2.22
N TYR A 97 -0.49 -1.26 -1.08
CA TYR A 97 -0.73 -2.71 -1.06
C TYR A 97 -2.17 -3.07 -1.36
N VAL A 98 -3.15 -2.35 -0.80
CA VAL A 98 -4.56 -2.60 -1.12
C VAL A 98 -4.81 -2.42 -2.63
N SER A 99 -4.18 -1.43 -3.27
CA SER A 99 -4.24 -1.26 -4.73
C SER A 99 -3.69 -2.46 -5.50
N ILE A 100 -2.56 -3.02 -5.08
CA ILE A 100 -1.95 -4.18 -5.75
C ILE A 100 -2.92 -5.37 -5.76
N PHE A 101 -3.46 -5.73 -4.60
CA PHE A 101 -4.38 -6.87 -4.48
C PHE A 101 -5.70 -6.61 -5.23
N TYR A 102 -6.18 -5.36 -5.22
CA TYR A 102 -7.34 -4.96 -6.00
C TYR A 102 -7.14 -5.13 -7.51
N PHE A 103 -6.03 -4.62 -8.06
CA PHE A 103 -5.75 -4.75 -9.49
C PHE A 103 -5.54 -6.22 -9.90
N GLN A 104 -4.97 -7.04 -9.02
CA GLN A 104 -4.90 -8.48 -9.22
C GLN A 104 -6.29 -9.13 -9.25
N ALA A 105 -7.19 -8.80 -8.31
CA ALA A 105 -8.57 -9.29 -8.30
C ALA A 105 -9.36 -8.88 -9.56
N ARG A 106 -9.03 -7.73 -10.15
CA ARG A 106 -9.58 -7.22 -11.42
C ARG A 106 -9.04 -7.93 -12.67
N GLY A 107 -8.05 -8.80 -12.55
CA GLY A 107 -7.31 -9.34 -13.69
C GLY A 107 -6.38 -8.33 -14.36
N LYS A 108 -6.22 -7.12 -13.80
CA LYS A 108 -5.31 -6.08 -14.29
C LYS A 108 -3.89 -6.29 -13.72
N ALA A 109 -3.32 -7.48 -13.98
CA ALA A 109 -2.01 -7.87 -13.46
C ALA A 109 -0.91 -6.87 -13.86
N LYS A 110 -0.95 -6.35 -15.10
CA LYS A 110 0.01 -5.34 -15.58
C LYS A 110 0.04 -4.09 -14.69
N SER A 111 -1.12 -3.57 -14.27
CA SER A 111 -1.19 -2.42 -13.36
C SER A 111 -0.59 -2.74 -12.00
N SER A 112 -0.89 -3.91 -11.43
CA SER A 112 -0.32 -4.32 -10.14
C SER A 112 1.21 -4.47 -10.18
N ILE A 113 1.74 -5.07 -11.25
CA ILE A 113 3.18 -5.25 -11.46
C ILE A 113 3.85 -3.89 -11.67
N MET A 114 3.25 -3.00 -12.46
CA MET A 114 3.80 -1.68 -12.74
C MET A 114 4.00 -0.87 -11.45
N ILE A 115 3.00 -0.85 -10.56
CA ILE A 115 3.12 -0.13 -9.28
C ILE A 115 4.19 -0.81 -8.39
N ALA A 116 4.24 -2.14 -8.36
CA ALA A 116 5.23 -2.87 -7.58
C ALA A 116 6.67 -2.55 -8.01
N VAL A 117 6.91 -2.58 -9.32
CA VAL A 117 8.19 -2.22 -9.93
C VAL A 117 8.50 -0.74 -9.74
N LEU A 118 7.51 0.15 -9.91
CA LEU A 118 7.65 1.58 -9.68
C LEU A 118 8.21 1.85 -8.28
N ARG A 119 7.60 1.27 -7.25
CA ARG A 119 8.04 1.44 -5.86
C ARG A 119 9.47 0.96 -5.65
N GLN A 120 9.78 -0.27 -6.05
CA GLN A 120 11.04 -0.91 -5.67
C GLN A 120 12.21 -0.50 -6.58
N MET A 121 12.01 -0.54 -7.89
CA MET A 121 13.08 -0.34 -8.87
C MET A 121 13.20 1.12 -9.31
N VAL A 122 12.07 1.82 -9.47
CA VAL A 122 12.09 3.18 -10.07
C VAL A 122 12.18 4.26 -8.99
N LEU A 123 11.58 4.04 -7.83
CA LEU A 123 11.59 5.00 -6.72
C LEU A 123 12.72 4.66 -5.73
N MET A 124 12.63 3.52 -5.06
CA MET A 124 13.51 3.23 -3.93
C MET A 124 15.00 3.14 -4.29
N ILE A 125 15.37 2.39 -5.33
CA ILE A 125 16.78 2.24 -5.72
C ILE A 125 17.39 3.61 -6.13
N PRO A 126 16.81 4.39 -7.06
CA PRO A 126 17.38 5.69 -7.44
C PRO A 126 17.39 6.69 -6.29
N ILE A 127 16.34 6.77 -5.49
CA ILE A 127 16.28 7.67 -4.32
C ILE A 127 17.37 7.29 -3.32
N SER A 128 17.56 6.00 -3.04
CA SER A 128 18.63 5.54 -2.15
C SER A 128 20.01 5.93 -2.68
N ILE A 129 20.29 5.72 -3.98
CA ILE A 129 21.58 6.09 -4.58
C ILE A 129 21.80 7.61 -4.52
N LEU A 130 20.76 8.39 -4.83
CA LEU A 130 20.81 9.85 -4.79
C LEU A 130 21.10 10.37 -3.38
N LEU A 131 20.41 9.86 -2.36
CA LEU A 131 20.62 10.29 -0.98
C LEU A 131 22.00 9.86 -0.44
N VAL A 132 22.46 8.66 -0.78
CA VAL A 132 23.76 8.16 -0.33
C VAL A 132 24.91 8.89 -1.02
N LYS A 133 24.93 8.92 -2.36
CA LYS A 133 26.06 9.43 -3.14
C LYS A 133 25.95 10.92 -3.46
N GLY A 134 24.75 11.40 -3.75
CA GLY A 134 24.52 12.81 -4.11
C GLY A 134 24.53 13.74 -2.91
N PHE A 135 23.92 13.31 -1.79
CA PHE A 135 23.83 14.12 -0.57
C PHE A 135 24.80 13.68 0.55
N GLY A 136 25.61 12.64 0.32
CA GLY A 136 26.61 12.17 1.29
C GLY A 136 26.03 11.64 2.61
N MET A 137 24.77 11.22 2.63
CA MET A 137 24.06 10.86 3.88
C MET A 137 24.43 9.47 4.44
N GLY A 138 25.32 8.73 3.76
CA GLY A 138 25.73 7.38 4.16
C GLY A 138 24.53 6.45 4.36
N ALA A 139 24.56 5.63 5.42
CA ALA A 139 23.49 4.67 5.71
C ALA A 139 22.11 5.33 5.96
N THR A 140 22.09 6.57 6.46
CA THR A 140 20.84 7.32 6.68
C THR A 140 20.10 7.59 5.38
N GLY A 141 20.82 7.81 4.28
CA GLY A 141 20.22 7.97 2.95
C GLY A 141 19.48 6.71 2.48
N VAL A 142 19.98 5.53 2.82
CA VAL A 142 19.30 4.26 2.53
C VAL A 142 17.99 4.16 3.32
N TRP A 143 18.01 4.48 4.62
CA TRP A 143 16.81 4.39 5.46
C TRP A 143 15.73 5.39 5.08
N LEU A 144 16.12 6.62 4.70
CA LEU A 144 15.19 7.65 4.22
C LEU A 144 14.54 7.31 2.87
N SER A 145 15.19 6.48 2.04
CA SER A 145 14.60 6.07 0.77
C SER A 145 13.29 5.29 0.94
N TYR A 146 13.11 4.59 2.07
CA TYR A 146 11.89 3.84 2.38
C TYR A 146 10.65 4.74 2.48
N PRO A 147 10.54 5.67 3.46
CA PRO A 147 9.35 6.50 3.60
C PRO A 147 9.07 7.38 2.37
N ILE A 148 10.12 7.85 1.67
CA ILE A 148 9.95 8.64 0.44
C ILE A 148 9.35 7.76 -0.67
N SER A 149 9.83 6.54 -0.84
CA SER A 149 9.26 5.61 -1.83
C SER A 149 7.86 5.16 -1.43
N ASP A 150 7.60 4.99 -0.13
CA ASP A 150 6.29 4.64 0.41
C ASP A 150 5.23 5.68 0.07
N ILE A 151 5.52 6.95 0.31
CA ILE A 151 4.55 8.03 0.03
C ILE A 151 4.34 8.22 -1.47
N LEU A 152 5.41 8.19 -2.27
CA LEU A 152 5.31 8.35 -3.73
C LEU A 152 4.56 7.18 -4.38
N SER A 153 4.87 5.95 -3.98
CA SER A 153 4.18 4.76 -4.50
C SER A 153 2.71 4.71 -4.08
N SER A 154 2.40 5.15 -2.85
CA SER A 154 1.02 5.24 -2.36
C SER A 154 0.22 6.32 -3.08
N LEU A 155 0.84 7.47 -3.38
CA LEU A 155 0.23 8.52 -4.19
C LEU A 155 -0.07 8.04 -5.60
N ALA A 156 0.90 7.40 -6.26
CA ALA A 156 0.69 6.81 -7.60
C ALA A 156 -0.43 5.75 -7.58
N SER A 157 -0.48 4.93 -6.53
CA SER A 157 -1.52 3.91 -6.33
C SER A 157 -2.90 4.52 -6.15
N TYR A 158 -3.00 5.61 -5.39
CA TYR A 158 -4.24 6.37 -5.21
C TYR A 158 -4.73 6.99 -6.52
N MET A 159 -3.83 7.59 -7.31
CA MET A 159 -4.17 8.13 -8.63
C MET A 159 -4.71 7.05 -9.57
N LEU A 160 -4.10 5.87 -9.58
CA LEU A 160 -4.56 4.75 -10.40
C LEU A 160 -5.92 4.21 -9.96
N ILE A 161 -6.20 4.10 -8.65
CA ILE A 161 -7.54 3.75 -8.17
C ILE A 161 -8.56 4.80 -8.64
N ARG A 162 -8.24 6.09 -8.50
CA ARG A 162 -9.16 7.18 -8.88
C ARG A 162 -9.50 7.13 -10.38
N ASN A 163 -8.52 6.85 -11.23
CA ASN A 163 -8.73 6.70 -12.67
C ASN A 163 -9.62 5.48 -12.96
N GLU A 164 -9.36 4.34 -12.31
CA GLU A 164 -10.20 3.13 -12.43
C GLU A 164 -11.65 3.39 -11.99
N ASP A 165 -11.84 4.13 -10.90
CA ASP A 165 -13.16 4.46 -10.39
C ASP A 165 -13.95 5.34 -11.37
N ALA A 166 -13.28 6.27 -12.06
CA ALA A 166 -13.88 7.08 -13.10
C ALA A 166 -14.32 6.23 -14.31
N GLU A 167 -13.47 5.32 -14.78
CA GLU A 167 -13.80 4.38 -15.85
C GLU A 167 -15.02 3.51 -15.49
N LEU A 168 -15.05 2.97 -14.27
CA LEU A 168 -16.16 2.18 -13.75
C LEU A 168 -17.47 2.98 -13.72
N ASN A 169 -17.44 4.24 -13.30
CA ASN A 169 -18.64 5.08 -13.27
C ASN A 169 -19.22 5.31 -14.66
N ILE A 170 -18.37 5.53 -15.66
CA ILE A 170 -18.78 5.73 -17.05
C ILE A 170 -19.40 4.43 -17.60
N ALA A 171 -18.80 3.28 -17.32
CA ALA A 171 -19.33 1.98 -17.75
C ALA A 171 -20.73 1.70 -17.15
N ILE A 172 -20.89 1.90 -15.84
CA ILE A 172 -22.18 1.73 -15.14
C ILE A 172 -23.25 2.67 -15.72
N ALA A 173 -22.90 3.93 -16.02
CA ALA A 173 -23.84 4.90 -16.58
C ALA A 173 -24.28 4.52 -18.00
N LYS A 174 -23.38 3.99 -18.83
CA LYS A 174 -23.69 3.50 -20.18
C LYS A 174 -24.65 2.30 -20.13
N GLU A 175 -24.36 1.32 -19.27
CA GLU A 175 -25.19 0.12 -19.11
C GLU A 175 -26.62 0.49 -18.68
N LYS A 176 -26.77 1.34 -17.65
CA LYS A 176 -28.09 1.82 -17.22
C LYS A 176 -28.87 2.54 -18.31
N LYS A 177 -28.19 3.37 -19.11
CA LYS A 177 -28.81 4.09 -20.24
C LYS A 177 -29.30 3.11 -21.31
N GLU A 178 -28.51 2.10 -21.63
CA GLU A 178 -28.87 1.08 -22.62
C GLU A 178 -30.05 0.22 -22.15
N THR A 179 -30.07 -0.20 -20.88
CA THR A 179 -31.21 -0.93 -20.30
C THR A 179 -32.49 -0.08 -20.30
N ALA A 180 -32.40 1.21 -19.97
CA ALA A 180 -33.54 2.12 -20.00
C ALA A 180 -34.10 2.31 -21.42
N LEU A 181 -33.22 2.46 -22.42
CA LEU A 181 -33.62 2.56 -23.82
C LEU A 181 -34.27 1.27 -24.34
N LYS A 182 -33.74 0.09 -23.97
CA LYS A 182 -34.36 -1.20 -24.29
C LYS A 182 -35.73 -1.35 -23.62
N GLY A 183 -35.88 -0.93 -22.36
CA GLY A 183 -37.16 -0.96 -21.66
C GLY A 183 -38.24 -0.08 -22.32
N LEU A 184 -37.85 1.11 -22.80
CA LEU A 184 -38.74 2.03 -23.53
C LEU A 184 -39.09 1.54 -24.95
N ALA A 185 -38.24 0.72 -25.58
CA ALA A 185 -38.50 0.18 -26.91
C ALA A 185 -39.46 -1.03 -26.91
N ILE A 186 -39.76 -1.59 -25.74
CA ILE A 186 -40.62 -2.78 -25.57
C ILE A 186 -41.98 -2.40 -24.95
N SER A 187 -42.14 -1.15 -24.50
CA SER A 187 -43.39 -0.56 -23.98
C SER A 187 -44.13 0.22 -25.06
#